data_AF-A0A2D7NGN5-F1
#
_entry.id   AF-A0A2D7NGN5-F1
#
_cell.length_a   1.000
_cell.length_b   1.000
_cell.length_c   1.000
_cell.angle_alpha   90.00
_cell.angle_beta   90.00
_cell.angle_gamma   90.00
#
_symmetry.space_group_name_H-M   'P 1'
#
loop_
_entity.id
_entity.type
_entity.pdbx_description
1 polymer ?
#
loop_
_entity_poly.entity_id
_entity_poly.type
_entity_poly.pdbx_seq_one_letter_code
_entity_poly.pdbx_strand_id
1 'polypeptide(L)'
;MPTVRCYYETLSIERSASHEEIKRSYRRLAMKFHPDRNPDDPESETRFKEATAAYEVLSDPEKRKRYDQYGHAGLRGTPGHDFNRMNVEDIFSMFNDIFGGRGGSSQAGGRAAGMARGYDLETEVEIELADVLEGTSREVQFRRQDVCHTCEGSGGKPGVEPSTCPTCEGAGQVQQAGFGGMFRMVTACPNCRGRGKIILEKCNDCRGVGRVALSRTLEVQIPRGIGDGQVIRVQGEGEPPPPERSADGSGIKGDLHVVVRILPHDLFERDGDQIIWVQPMAFAQAALGAMVEIRTLEDVVELEIPAGTQHGEIFKVAGSGLPNLRSRTRGDMIVIVQLVVPTKLDEEQRKLLEQYAEMEEIPVSEPGQGFWSKLRDKVIGS
;
A
#
# COMPACT_ATOMS: atom_id res chain seq x y z
N MET A 1 33.05 -28.49 2.10
CA MET A 1 31.95 -27.76 1.44
C MET A 1 32.42 -26.33 1.24
N PRO A 2 32.34 -25.75 0.03
CA PRO A 2 32.77 -24.36 -0.15
C PRO A 2 31.88 -23.49 0.73
N THR A 3 32.48 -22.85 1.73
CA THR A 3 31.78 -22.00 2.69
C THR A 3 31.37 -20.73 1.97
N VAL A 4 30.09 -20.61 1.64
CA VAL A 4 29.51 -19.36 1.09
C VAL A 4 29.83 -18.24 2.09
N ARG A 5 30.56 -17.22 1.65
CA ARG A 5 31.02 -16.12 2.52
C ARG A 5 29.84 -15.43 3.19
N CYS A 6 30.05 -14.93 4.40
CA CYS A 6 29.05 -14.15 5.11
C CYS A 6 28.79 -12.83 4.37
N TYR A 7 27.54 -12.41 4.19
CA TYR A 7 27.22 -11.19 3.44
C TYR A 7 27.77 -9.92 4.09
N TYR A 8 27.87 -9.90 5.43
CA TYR A 8 28.53 -8.82 6.17
C TYR A 8 30.04 -8.77 5.88
N GLU A 9 30.70 -9.91 5.75
CA GLU A 9 32.12 -9.98 5.37
C GLU A 9 32.34 -9.58 3.91
N THR A 10 31.45 -10.01 3.01
CA THR A 10 31.46 -9.63 1.59
C THR A 10 31.36 -8.11 1.42
N LEU A 11 30.48 -7.45 2.19
CA LEU A 11 30.38 -6.00 2.21
C LEU A 11 31.41 -5.33 3.12
N SER A 12 32.26 -6.08 3.82
CA SER A 12 33.26 -5.56 4.77
C SER A 12 32.66 -4.59 5.81
N ILE A 13 31.56 -5.03 6.43
CA ILE A 13 30.80 -4.30 7.46
C ILE A 13 30.50 -5.21 8.65
N GLU A 14 30.19 -4.61 9.79
CA GLU A 14 29.74 -5.36 10.97
C GLU A 14 28.25 -5.75 10.88
N ARG A 15 27.84 -6.75 11.66
CA ARG A 15 26.43 -7.19 11.73
C ARG A 15 25.49 -6.11 12.27
N SER A 16 26.02 -5.20 13.08
CA SER A 16 25.36 -4.02 13.64
C SER A 16 25.17 -2.87 12.64
N ALA A 17 25.69 -3.00 11.41
CA ALA A 17 25.68 -1.91 10.43
C ALA A 17 24.27 -1.40 10.12
N SER A 18 24.16 -0.09 10.09
CA SER A 18 22.95 0.63 9.66
C SER A 18 22.69 0.45 8.17
N HIS A 19 21.45 0.69 7.73
CA HIS A 19 21.08 0.63 6.32
C HIS A 19 21.93 1.59 5.45
N GLU A 20 22.29 2.76 5.99
CA GLU A 20 23.16 3.72 5.30
C GLU A 20 24.59 3.21 5.13
N GLU A 21 25.14 2.51 6.13
CA GLU A 21 26.47 1.92 6.06
C GLU A 21 26.52 0.75 5.07
N ILE A 22 25.49 -0.08 5.04
CA ILE A 22 25.31 -1.16 4.04
C ILE A 22 25.32 -0.55 2.63
N LYS A 23 24.51 0.50 2.41
CA LYS A 23 24.43 1.21 1.12
C LYS A 23 25.76 1.85 0.72
N ARG A 24 26.46 2.48 1.67
CA ARG A 24 27.75 3.13 1.45
C ARG A 24 28.84 2.11 1.09
N SER A 25 28.90 0.99 1.81
CA SER A 25 29.90 -0.04 1.55
C SER A 25 29.68 -0.73 0.22
N TYR A 26 28.42 -1.06 -0.12
CA TYR A 26 28.09 -1.60 -1.43
C TYR A 26 28.48 -0.64 -2.56
N ARG A 27 28.15 0.66 -2.47
CA ARG A 27 28.54 1.64 -3.49
C ARG A 27 30.06 1.69 -3.71
N ARG A 28 30.84 1.63 -2.61
CA ARG A 28 32.31 1.59 -2.68
C ARG A 28 32.83 0.35 -3.40
N LEU A 29 32.27 -0.83 -3.11
CA LEU A 29 32.67 -2.10 -3.74
C LEU A 29 32.20 -2.18 -5.20
N ALA A 30 30.98 -1.73 -5.50
CA ALA A 30 30.44 -1.63 -6.84
C ALA A 30 31.28 -0.72 -7.75
N MET A 31 31.73 0.43 -7.25
CA MET A 31 32.65 1.32 -7.98
C MET A 31 34.07 0.77 -8.09
N LYS A 32 34.50 -0.08 -7.15
CA LYS A 32 35.85 -0.68 -7.16
C LYS A 32 35.92 -1.81 -8.18
N PHE A 33 34.88 -2.63 -8.28
CA PHE A 33 34.81 -3.81 -9.15
C PHE A 33 33.97 -3.56 -10.41
N HIS A 34 33.81 -2.31 -10.82
CA HIS A 34 33.05 -1.95 -12.02
C HIS A 34 33.78 -2.45 -13.29
N PRO A 35 33.08 -3.06 -14.27
CA PRO A 35 33.63 -3.53 -15.55
C PRO A 35 34.40 -2.45 -16.31
N ASP A 36 33.84 -1.24 -16.41
CA ASP A 36 34.54 -0.10 -17.05
C ASP A 36 35.91 0.24 -16.43
N ARG A 37 36.12 -0.08 -15.15
CA ARG A 37 37.40 0.15 -14.45
C ARG A 37 38.29 -1.08 -14.41
N ASN A 38 37.71 -2.27 -14.60
CA ASN A 38 38.39 -3.56 -14.56
C ASN A 38 37.92 -4.40 -15.78
N PRO A 39 38.19 -3.95 -17.01
CA PRO A 39 37.83 -4.71 -18.20
C PRO A 39 38.60 -6.04 -18.17
N ASP A 40 37.92 -7.12 -18.53
CA ASP A 40 38.47 -8.48 -18.66
C ASP A 40 39.09 -9.08 -17.37
N ASP A 41 38.63 -8.66 -16.19
CA ASP A 41 39.02 -9.26 -14.89
C ASP A 41 37.89 -10.15 -14.30
N PRO A 42 37.98 -11.50 -14.44
CA PRO A 42 36.99 -12.43 -13.92
C PRO A 42 36.86 -12.40 -12.38
N GLU A 43 37.91 -11.97 -11.66
CA GLU A 43 37.84 -11.86 -10.20
C GLU A 43 36.99 -10.66 -9.79
N SER A 44 37.18 -9.51 -10.46
CA SER A 44 36.34 -8.31 -10.25
C SER A 44 34.87 -8.59 -10.54
N GLU A 45 34.57 -9.30 -11.62
CA GLU A 45 33.20 -9.76 -11.93
C GLU A 45 32.61 -10.60 -10.80
N THR A 46 33.36 -11.59 -10.31
CA THR A 46 32.91 -12.48 -9.23
C THR A 46 32.64 -11.69 -7.95
N ARG A 47 33.54 -10.77 -7.59
CA ARG A 47 33.40 -9.89 -6.41
C ARG A 47 32.22 -8.93 -6.54
N PHE A 48 31.93 -8.45 -7.75
CA PHE A 48 30.79 -7.58 -8.01
C PHE A 48 29.46 -8.33 -7.85
N LYS A 49 29.37 -9.56 -8.37
CA LYS A 49 28.19 -10.44 -8.19
C LYS A 49 27.98 -10.77 -6.72
N GLU A 50 29.03 -11.13 -5.99
CA GLU A 50 28.98 -11.37 -4.54
C GLU A 50 28.48 -10.14 -3.76
N ALA A 51 29.01 -8.96 -4.06
CA ALA A 51 28.62 -7.72 -3.40
C ALA A 51 27.15 -7.34 -3.68
N THR A 52 26.67 -7.60 -4.90
CA THR A 52 25.27 -7.29 -5.28
C THR A 52 24.29 -8.26 -4.62
N ALA A 53 24.60 -9.55 -4.57
CA ALA A 53 23.82 -10.54 -3.82
C ALA A 53 23.76 -10.20 -2.32
N ALA A 54 24.88 -9.77 -1.74
CA ALA A 54 24.93 -9.33 -0.34
C ALA A 54 24.05 -8.09 -0.10
N TYR A 55 24.07 -7.12 -1.02
CA TYR A 55 23.25 -5.92 -0.91
C TYR A 55 21.74 -6.21 -1.05
N GLU A 56 21.32 -7.09 -1.96
CA GLU A 56 19.90 -7.46 -2.13
C GLU A 56 19.31 -8.01 -0.82
N VAL A 57 20.07 -8.85 -0.12
CA VAL A 57 19.63 -9.48 1.13
C VAL A 57 19.69 -8.50 2.30
N LEU A 58 20.78 -7.73 2.44
CA LEU A 58 20.99 -6.88 3.61
C LEU A 58 20.28 -5.52 3.53
N SER A 59 19.89 -5.07 2.33
CA SER A 59 19.15 -3.81 2.14
C SER A 59 17.66 -3.94 2.48
N ASP A 60 17.07 -5.13 2.30
CA ASP A 60 15.68 -5.42 2.63
C ASP A 60 15.55 -5.88 4.10
N PRO A 61 14.74 -5.21 4.93
CA PRO A 61 14.60 -5.55 6.35
C PRO A 61 14.12 -6.99 6.62
N GLU A 62 13.24 -7.54 5.79
CA GLU A 62 12.69 -8.88 5.96
C GLU A 62 13.67 -9.97 5.51
N LYS A 63 14.39 -9.75 4.41
CA LYS A 63 15.46 -10.65 3.95
C LYS A 63 16.65 -10.63 4.91
N ARG A 64 17.04 -9.45 5.42
CA ARG A 64 18.09 -9.30 6.44
C ARG A 64 17.73 -10.06 7.72
N LYS A 65 16.51 -9.88 8.23
CA LYS A 65 16.04 -10.58 9.44
C LYS A 65 16.09 -12.10 9.28
N ARG A 66 15.64 -12.63 8.13
CA ARG A 66 15.73 -14.07 7.83
C ARG A 66 17.16 -14.57 7.73
N TYR A 67 18.03 -13.80 7.07
CA TYR A 67 19.45 -14.12 6.97
C TYR A 67 20.14 -14.11 8.34
N ASP A 68 19.83 -13.16 9.21
CA ASP A 68 20.40 -13.07 10.55
C ASP A 68 19.95 -14.24 11.44
N GLN A 69 18.73 -14.73 11.26
CA GLN A 69 18.14 -15.81 12.07
C GLN A 69 18.55 -17.21 11.59
N TYR A 70 18.68 -17.42 10.28
CA TYR A 70 18.84 -18.77 9.69
C TYR A 70 20.03 -18.88 8.74
N GLY A 71 20.83 -17.82 8.58
CA GLY A 71 21.94 -17.76 7.63
C GLY A 71 21.48 -17.94 6.18
N HIS A 72 22.39 -18.40 5.33
CA HIS A 72 22.10 -18.69 3.91
C HIS A 72 21.00 -19.75 3.71
N ALA A 73 20.75 -20.61 4.70
CA ALA A 73 19.71 -21.63 4.61
C ALA A 73 18.29 -21.02 4.65
N GLY A 74 18.08 -19.93 5.40
CA GLY A 74 16.79 -19.23 5.49
C GLY A 74 16.38 -18.45 4.24
N LEU A 75 17.29 -18.34 3.27
CA LEU A 75 17.03 -17.68 1.98
C LEU A 75 16.62 -18.68 0.89
N ARG A 76 16.74 -19.99 1.14
CA ARG A 76 16.32 -21.02 0.17
C ARG A 76 14.80 -20.98 -0.01
N GLY A 77 14.35 -20.80 -1.26
CA GLY A 77 12.93 -20.71 -1.60
C GLY A 77 12.32 -19.31 -1.49
N THR A 78 13.11 -18.29 -1.12
CA THR A 78 12.68 -16.89 -1.23
C THR A 78 12.80 -16.44 -2.68
N PRO A 79 11.78 -15.78 -3.28
CA PRO A 79 11.91 -15.15 -4.58
C PRO A 79 13.04 -14.12 -4.53
N GLY A 80 14.13 -14.39 -5.24
CA GLY A 80 15.35 -13.58 -5.27
C GLY A 80 16.07 -13.78 -6.59
N HIS A 81 16.89 -12.80 -6.95
CA HIS A 81 17.62 -12.78 -8.21
C HIS A 81 18.83 -13.74 -8.13
N ASP A 82 18.90 -14.75 -9.00
CA ASP A 82 20.07 -15.64 -9.10
C ASP A 82 21.20 -14.94 -9.86
N PHE A 83 21.93 -14.06 -9.16
CA PHE A 83 23.01 -13.24 -9.73
C PHE A 83 24.21 -14.03 -10.25
N ASN A 84 24.32 -15.32 -9.91
CA ASN A 84 25.35 -16.19 -10.49
C ASN A 84 25.04 -16.61 -11.93
N ARG A 85 23.77 -16.55 -12.34
CA ARG A 85 23.31 -16.89 -13.69
C ARG A 85 22.98 -15.68 -14.57
N MET A 86 22.97 -14.48 -14.00
CA MET A 86 22.76 -13.23 -14.74
C MET A 86 24.07 -12.69 -15.31
N ASN A 87 23.97 -12.08 -16.49
CA ASN A 87 25.07 -11.34 -17.11
C ASN A 87 25.34 -10.05 -16.33
N VAL A 88 26.59 -9.64 -16.30
CA VAL A 88 27.05 -8.48 -15.53
C VAL A 88 26.32 -7.23 -15.98
N GLU A 89 26.11 -7.06 -17.29
CA GLU A 89 25.38 -5.94 -17.90
C GLU A 89 23.94 -5.81 -17.37
N ASP A 90 23.24 -6.93 -17.16
CA ASP A 90 21.88 -6.94 -16.63
C ASP A 90 21.87 -6.56 -15.15
N ILE A 91 22.84 -7.06 -14.36
CA ILE A 91 23.01 -6.71 -12.95
C ILE A 91 23.34 -5.22 -12.79
N PHE A 92 24.13 -4.66 -13.71
CA PHE A 92 24.45 -3.23 -13.75
C PHE A 92 23.27 -2.35 -14.16
N SER A 93 22.41 -2.81 -15.07
CA SER A 93 21.17 -2.10 -15.40
C SER A 93 20.26 -1.99 -14.16
N MET A 94 20.16 -3.06 -13.38
CA MET A 94 19.45 -3.06 -12.09
C MET A 94 20.13 -2.16 -11.05
N PHE A 95 21.47 -2.14 -10.99
CA PHE A 95 22.20 -1.19 -10.13
C PHE A 95 21.91 0.26 -10.52
N ASN A 96 21.88 0.58 -11.81
CA ASN A 96 21.59 1.93 -12.30
C ASN A 96 20.13 2.33 -12.06
N ASP A 97 19.17 1.40 -12.05
CA ASP A 97 17.79 1.70 -11.68
C ASP A 97 17.64 1.89 -10.15
N ILE A 98 18.37 1.11 -9.34
CA ILE A 98 18.31 1.17 -7.87
C ILE A 98 19.13 2.35 -7.29
N PHE A 99 20.24 2.72 -7.91
CA PHE A 99 21.18 3.75 -7.44
C PHE A 99 21.30 4.98 -8.34
N GLY A 100 20.95 4.87 -9.62
CA GLY A 100 20.94 5.97 -10.59
C GLY A 100 19.63 6.77 -10.58
N GLY A 101 18.67 6.41 -9.72
CA GLY A 101 17.62 7.30 -9.28
C GLY A 101 18.18 8.44 -8.41
N ARG A 102 18.59 9.54 -9.06
CA ARG A 102 18.84 10.88 -8.48
C ARG A 102 20.29 11.32 -8.24
N GLY A 103 21.13 11.30 -9.27
CA GLY A 103 22.30 12.18 -9.31
C GLY A 103 23.37 11.81 -10.33
N GLY A 104 23.38 12.52 -11.45
CA GLY A 104 24.53 12.55 -12.37
C GLY A 104 24.21 12.07 -13.79
N SER A 105 23.76 12.99 -14.65
CA SER A 105 23.88 12.80 -16.09
C SER A 105 24.13 14.16 -16.75
N SER A 106 25.41 14.50 -16.91
CA SER A 106 25.83 15.35 -18.01
C SER A 106 26.32 14.44 -19.14
N GLN A 107 25.50 14.38 -20.19
CA GLN A 107 25.91 14.32 -21.59
C GLN A 107 26.33 12.97 -22.19
N ALA A 108 25.37 12.27 -22.81
CA ALA A 108 25.37 11.91 -24.22
C ALA A 108 24.28 10.87 -24.51
N GLY A 109 23.45 11.12 -25.52
CA GLY A 109 22.39 10.23 -25.97
C GLY A 109 21.02 10.85 -25.72
N GLY A 110 20.44 11.41 -26.79
CA GLY A 110 19.06 11.88 -26.81
C GLY A 110 18.12 10.74 -26.45
N ARG A 111 17.82 10.58 -25.16
CA ARG A 111 16.57 9.98 -24.74
C ARG A 111 15.51 10.95 -25.22
N ALA A 112 14.77 10.55 -26.25
CA ALA A 112 13.47 11.13 -26.54
C ALA A 112 12.80 11.38 -25.19
N ALA A 113 12.52 12.65 -24.89
CA ALA A 113 11.73 13.00 -23.73
C ALA A 113 10.46 12.16 -23.85
N GLY A 114 10.35 11.09 -23.06
CA GLY A 114 9.11 10.34 -22.98
C GLY A 114 8.01 11.36 -22.78
N MET A 115 6.89 11.20 -23.52
CA MET A 115 5.78 12.16 -23.50
C MET A 115 5.57 12.64 -22.07
N ALA A 116 5.61 13.96 -21.87
CA ALA A 116 5.47 14.55 -20.55
C ALA A 116 4.19 13.97 -19.90
N ARG A 117 4.32 13.40 -18.70
CA ARG A 117 3.20 12.80 -17.96
C ARG A 117 2.71 13.78 -16.90
N GLY A 118 1.40 13.84 -16.77
CA GLY A 118 0.65 14.56 -15.75
C GLY A 118 0.74 13.98 -14.36
N TYR A 119 0.17 14.70 -13.40
CA TYR A 119 0.06 14.27 -12.01
C TYR A 119 -1.21 13.44 -11.83
N ASP A 120 -1.06 12.30 -11.17
CA ASP A 120 -2.19 11.50 -10.75
C ASP A 120 -2.89 12.20 -9.57
N LEU A 121 -4.22 12.07 -9.50
CA LEU A 121 -5.04 12.59 -8.42
C LEU A 121 -5.60 11.44 -7.59
N GLU A 122 -5.92 11.73 -6.33
CA GLU A 122 -6.57 10.79 -5.43
C GLU A 122 -7.83 11.43 -4.83
N THR A 123 -8.88 10.63 -4.70
CA THR A 123 -10.14 11.01 -4.07
C THR A 123 -10.73 9.77 -3.40
N GLU A 124 -11.67 9.96 -2.48
CA GLU A 124 -12.29 8.87 -1.75
C GLU A 124 -13.78 8.80 -2.05
N VAL A 125 -14.34 7.59 -2.02
CA VAL A 125 -15.78 7.34 -2.10
C VAL A 125 -16.18 6.38 -0.99
N GLU A 126 -17.23 6.75 -0.26
CA GLU A 126 -17.80 5.92 0.80
C GLU A 126 -18.94 5.06 0.25
N ILE A 127 -18.95 3.78 0.64
CA ILE A 127 -19.97 2.81 0.29
C ILE A 127 -20.37 1.96 1.51
N GLU A 128 -21.54 1.35 1.45
CA GLU A 128 -22.02 0.44 2.50
C GLU A 128 -21.72 -1.03 2.16
N LEU A 129 -21.86 -1.94 3.13
CA LEU A 129 -21.69 -3.38 2.88
C LEU A 129 -22.69 -3.92 1.84
N ALA A 130 -23.90 -3.36 1.78
CA ALA A 130 -24.90 -3.71 0.75
C ALA A 130 -24.41 -3.36 -0.67
N ASP A 131 -23.77 -2.18 -0.84
CA ASP A 131 -23.17 -1.79 -2.12
C ASP A 131 -22.05 -2.74 -2.55
N VAL A 132 -21.29 -3.29 -1.59
CA VAL A 132 -20.23 -4.28 -1.88
C VAL A 132 -20.82 -5.58 -2.40
N LEU A 133 -21.99 -5.98 -1.89
CA LEU A 133 -22.65 -7.21 -2.29
C LEU A 133 -23.14 -7.15 -3.75
N GLU A 134 -23.80 -6.06 -4.13
CA GLU A 134 -24.43 -5.92 -5.45
C GLU A 134 -23.50 -5.28 -6.49
N GLY A 135 -22.55 -4.46 -6.04
CA GLY A 135 -21.88 -3.46 -6.88
C GLY A 135 -22.75 -2.21 -7.01
N THR A 136 -22.12 -1.04 -7.19
CA THR A 136 -22.84 0.23 -7.21
C THR A 136 -22.17 1.24 -8.14
N SER A 137 -22.89 2.29 -8.51
CA SER A 137 -22.35 3.43 -9.22
C SER A 137 -22.42 4.64 -8.30
N ARG A 138 -21.29 5.36 -8.15
CA ARG A 138 -21.20 6.54 -7.27
C ARG A 138 -20.66 7.72 -8.04
N GLU A 139 -21.28 8.88 -7.85
CA GLU A 139 -20.75 10.14 -8.35
C GLU A 139 -19.65 10.66 -7.43
N VAL A 140 -18.48 10.90 -8.00
CA VAL A 140 -17.32 11.42 -7.29
C VAL A 140 -17.00 12.81 -7.81
N GLN A 141 -16.99 13.78 -6.89
CA GLN A 141 -16.61 15.15 -7.19
C GLN A 141 -15.16 15.40 -6.79
N PHE A 142 -14.36 15.90 -7.73
CA PHE A 142 -12.96 16.22 -7.47
C PHE A 142 -12.57 17.53 -8.17
N ARG A 143 -11.47 18.12 -7.72
CA ARG A 143 -10.89 19.32 -8.31
C ARG A 143 -9.55 18.98 -8.93
N ARG A 144 -9.31 19.48 -10.14
CA ARG A 144 -8.03 19.34 -10.83
C ARG A 144 -7.58 20.66 -11.45
N GLN A 145 -6.29 20.83 -11.63
CA GLN A 145 -5.76 21.81 -12.57
C GLN A 145 -5.92 21.28 -14.00
N ASP A 146 -6.36 22.13 -14.92
CA ASP A 146 -6.37 21.83 -16.36
C ASP A 146 -5.77 23.00 -17.13
N VAL A 147 -5.49 22.78 -18.42
CA VAL A 147 -4.97 23.81 -19.32
C VAL A 147 -5.96 24.98 -19.38
N CYS A 148 -5.47 26.20 -19.18
CA CYS A 148 -6.30 27.39 -19.33
C CYS A 148 -6.79 27.50 -20.79
N HIS A 149 -8.10 27.44 -21.00
CA HIS A 149 -8.70 27.51 -22.34
C HIS A 149 -8.44 28.84 -23.05
N THR A 150 -8.30 29.94 -22.30
CA THR A 150 -8.10 31.28 -22.88
C THR A 150 -6.71 31.48 -23.47
N CYS A 151 -5.67 30.93 -22.83
CA CYS A 151 -4.29 31.11 -23.27
C CYS A 151 -3.62 29.82 -23.74
N GLU A 152 -4.36 28.71 -23.77
CA GLU A 152 -3.90 27.38 -24.18
C GLU A 152 -2.60 26.95 -23.48
N GLY A 153 -2.45 27.32 -22.20
CA GLY A 153 -1.28 26.99 -21.40
C GLY A 153 -0.12 27.99 -21.47
N SER A 154 -0.10 28.89 -22.45
CA SER A 154 0.98 29.89 -22.60
C SER A 154 1.12 30.84 -21.40
N GLY A 155 0.03 31.05 -20.67
CA GLY A 155 -0.06 32.02 -19.56
C GLY A 155 -0.09 33.48 -20.01
N GLY A 156 0.11 33.77 -21.30
CA GLY A 156 -0.01 35.09 -21.89
C GLY A 156 -1.44 35.45 -22.29
N LYS A 157 -1.72 36.73 -22.57
CA LYS A 157 -2.96 37.08 -23.27
C LYS A 157 -2.98 36.42 -24.66
N PRO A 158 -4.18 36.10 -25.20
CA PRO A 158 -4.30 35.57 -26.56
C PRO A 158 -3.54 36.44 -27.58
N GLY A 159 -2.70 35.81 -28.40
CA GLY A 159 -1.89 36.50 -29.42
C GLY A 159 -0.58 37.14 -28.91
N VAL A 160 -0.28 37.09 -27.62
CA VAL A 160 0.99 37.57 -27.07
C VAL A 160 1.92 36.38 -26.83
N GLU A 161 2.98 36.28 -27.63
CA GLU A 161 3.97 35.20 -27.47
C GLU A 161 4.90 35.45 -26.26
N PRO A 162 5.24 34.40 -25.48
CA PRO A 162 6.19 34.53 -24.39
C PRO A 162 7.60 34.82 -24.92
N SER A 163 8.27 35.82 -24.36
CA SER A 163 9.64 36.17 -24.74
C SER A 163 10.67 35.30 -24.04
N THR A 164 11.83 35.08 -24.67
CA THR A 164 12.92 34.29 -24.08
C THR A 164 13.40 34.94 -22.78
N CYS A 165 13.57 34.14 -21.73
CA CYS A 165 14.05 34.64 -20.45
C CYS A 165 15.48 35.17 -20.59
N PRO A 166 15.77 36.44 -20.26
CA PRO A 166 17.11 37.02 -20.42
C PRO A 166 18.10 36.47 -19.40
N THR A 167 17.63 35.89 -18.28
CA THR A 167 18.49 35.41 -17.20
C THR A 167 19.06 34.02 -17.47
N CYS A 168 18.34 33.17 -18.19
CA CYS A 168 18.79 31.82 -18.55
C CYS A 168 18.89 31.60 -20.06
N GLU A 169 18.62 32.62 -20.87
CA GLU A 169 18.64 32.58 -22.33
C GLU A 169 17.84 31.40 -22.92
N GLY A 170 16.68 31.10 -22.33
CA GLY A 170 15.84 29.97 -22.75
C GLY A 170 16.18 28.61 -22.11
N ALA A 171 17.31 28.47 -21.41
CA ALA A 171 17.74 27.20 -20.83
C ALA A 171 16.91 26.74 -19.61
N GLY A 172 16.10 27.61 -19.00
CA GLY A 172 15.27 27.30 -17.82
C GLY A 172 16.04 27.12 -16.51
N GLN A 173 17.36 26.99 -16.56
CA GLN A 173 18.24 26.74 -15.40
C GLN A 173 19.42 27.72 -15.39
N VAL A 174 19.96 27.98 -14.20
CA VAL A 174 21.14 28.82 -13.98
C VAL A 174 22.15 28.09 -13.09
N GLN A 175 23.45 28.34 -13.30
CA GLN A 175 24.50 27.77 -12.46
C GLN A 175 24.83 28.74 -11.33
N GLN A 176 24.72 28.29 -10.08
CA GLN A 176 25.10 29.07 -8.90
C GLN A 176 26.32 28.45 -8.22
N ALA A 177 27.32 29.27 -7.89
CA ALA A 177 28.48 28.82 -7.14
C ALA A 177 28.14 28.70 -5.65
N GLY A 178 28.25 27.50 -5.09
CA GLY A 178 28.11 27.23 -3.65
C GLY A 178 29.46 27.25 -2.93
N PHE A 179 29.44 27.65 -1.65
CA PHE A 179 30.56 27.48 -0.70
C PHE A 179 31.93 27.94 -1.24
N GLY A 180 32.04 29.21 -1.63
CA GLY A 180 33.32 29.80 -2.08
C GLY A 180 33.83 29.32 -3.45
N GLY A 181 32.97 28.73 -4.29
CA GLY A 181 33.34 28.30 -5.64
C GLY A 181 33.76 26.83 -5.77
N MET A 182 33.71 26.08 -4.67
CA MET A 182 34.10 24.67 -4.64
C MET A 182 33.08 23.72 -5.29
N PHE A 183 31.81 24.14 -5.37
CA PHE A 183 30.74 23.37 -6.01
C PHE A 183 29.86 24.26 -6.89
N ARG A 184 29.48 23.76 -8.07
CA ARG A 184 28.49 24.41 -8.96
C ARG A 184 27.17 23.68 -8.83
N MET A 185 26.14 24.36 -8.32
CA MET A 185 24.79 23.83 -8.26
C MET A 185 23.98 24.38 -9.43
N VAL A 186 23.31 23.50 -10.18
CA VAL A 186 22.34 23.90 -11.20
C VAL A 186 21.00 24.05 -10.51
N THR A 187 20.42 25.24 -10.56
CA THR A 187 19.11 25.54 -9.99
C THR A 187 18.16 26.04 -11.08
N ALA A 188 16.85 25.89 -10.86
CA ALA A 188 15.87 26.48 -11.75
C ALA A 188 16.05 28.00 -11.79
N CYS A 189 16.00 28.59 -12.99
CA CYS A 189 16.15 30.03 -13.16
C CYS A 189 15.08 30.77 -12.34
N PRO A 190 15.45 31.69 -11.42
CA PRO A 190 14.47 32.36 -10.56
C PRO A 190 13.52 33.28 -11.34
N ASN A 191 13.92 33.76 -12.51
CA ASN A 191 13.15 34.69 -13.34
C ASN A 191 12.02 33.97 -14.12
N CYS A 192 12.30 32.82 -14.73
CA CYS A 192 11.29 32.05 -15.48
C CYS A 192 10.75 30.81 -14.73
N ARG A 193 11.31 30.50 -13.56
CA ARG A 193 11.00 29.31 -12.72
C ARG A 193 11.09 27.99 -13.50
N GLY A 194 12.13 27.83 -14.32
CA GLY A 194 12.29 26.60 -15.12
C GLY A 194 11.70 26.66 -16.52
N ARG A 195 10.79 27.61 -16.83
CA ARG A 195 10.05 27.65 -18.10
C ARG A 195 10.86 28.10 -19.32
N GLY A 196 12.03 28.70 -19.13
CA GLY A 196 12.85 29.27 -20.22
C GLY A 196 12.29 30.53 -20.89
N LYS A 197 10.98 30.82 -20.73
CA LYS A 197 10.30 32.00 -21.26
C LYS A 197 9.68 32.85 -20.14
N ILE A 198 9.50 34.13 -20.40
CA ILE A 198 8.81 35.10 -19.54
C ILE A 198 7.57 35.64 -20.26
N ILE A 199 6.54 35.93 -19.48
CA ILE A 199 5.26 36.44 -19.99
C ILE A 199 5.16 37.91 -19.59
N LEU A 200 5.19 38.80 -20.59
CA LEU A 200 5.08 40.24 -20.38
C LEU A 200 3.64 40.65 -20.04
N GLU A 201 2.66 40.13 -20.80
CA GLU A 201 1.24 40.36 -20.56
C GLU A 201 0.55 39.08 -20.11
N LYS A 202 0.21 39.02 -18.82
CA LYS A 202 -0.42 37.84 -18.21
C LYS A 202 -1.86 37.69 -18.68
N CYS A 203 -2.28 36.44 -18.89
CA CYS A 203 -3.68 36.07 -19.06
C CYS A 203 -4.51 36.48 -17.83
N ASN A 204 -5.71 36.99 -18.03
CA ASN A 204 -6.59 37.42 -16.93
C ASN A 204 -7.16 36.24 -16.13
N ASP A 205 -7.47 35.13 -16.80
CA ASP A 205 -8.16 33.98 -16.18
C ASP A 205 -7.22 33.13 -15.34
N CYS A 206 -6.02 32.82 -15.85
CA CYS A 206 -5.01 32.06 -15.12
C CYS A 206 -3.92 32.93 -14.47
N ARG A 207 -3.98 34.25 -14.61
CA ARG A 207 -3.02 35.21 -14.01
C ARG A 207 -1.54 34.90 -14.30
N GLY A 208 -1.23 34.38 -15.48
CA GLY A 208 0.14 34.02 -15.88
C GLY A 208 0.60 32.61 -15.52
N VAL A 209 -0.28 31.79 -14.94
CA VAL A 209 0.01 30.41 -14.54
C VAL A 209 -0.14 29.43 -15.71
N GLY A 210 -1.07 29.67 -16.64
CA GLY A 210 -1.37 28.76 -17.76
C GLY A 210 -2.28 27.58 -17.39
N ARG A 211 -2.73 27.51 -16.14
CA ARG A 211 -3.65 26.49 -15.62
C ARG A 211 -4.79 27.13 -14.85
N VAL A 212 -5.93 26.45 -14.82
CA VAL A 212 -7.12 26.85 -14.06
C VAL A 212 -7.66 25.65 -13.28
N ALA A 213 -8.12 25.89 -12.05
CA ALA A 213 -8.77 24.87 -11.25
C ALA A 213 -10.19 24.63 -11.78
N LEU A 214 -10.52 23.38 -12.08
CA LEU A 214 -11.83 22.95 -12.54
C LEU A 214 -12.39 21.92 -11.56
N SER A 215 -13.67 22.07 -11.21
CA SER A 215 -14.40 21.02 -10.50
C SER A 215 -15.02 20.09 -11.53
N ARG A 216 -14.85 18.79 -11.34
CA ARG A 216 -15.39 17.73 -12.19
C ARG A 216 -16.19 16.77 -11.31
N THR A 217 -17.28 16.27 -11.88
CA THR A 217 -18.06 15.17 -11.31
C THR A 217 -18.00 14.03 -12.30
N LEU A 218 -17.70 12.83 -11.82
CA LEU A 218 -17.60 11.62 -12.63
C LEU A 218 -18.37 10.49 -11.94
N GLU A 219 -19.13 9.73 -12.70
CA GLU A 219 -19.72 8.49 -12.24
C GLU A 219 -18.69 7.35 -12.31
N VAL A 220 -18.43 6.71 -11.16
CA VAL A 220 -17.48 5.62 -11.02
C VAL A 220 -18.25 4.34 -10.74
N GLN A 221 -17.98 3.31 -11.55
CA GLN A 221 -18.54 1.98 -11.40
C GLN A 221 -17.72 1.17 -10.40
N ILE A 222 -18.32 0.83 -9.26
CA ILE A 222 -17.69 0.11 -8.16
C ILE A 222 -18.10 -1.37 -8.28
N PRO A 223 -17.14 -2.28 -8.55
CA PRO A 223 -17.45 -3.68 -8.72
C PRO A 223 -17.84 -4.33 -7.39
N ARG A 224 -18.74 -5.31 -7.47
CA ARG A 224 -19.07 -6.17 -6.32
C ARG A 224 -17.82 -6.83 -5.74
N GLY A 225 -17.80 -7.00 -4.42
CA GLY A 225 -16.72 -7.67 -3.70
C GLY A 225 -15.47 -6.82 -3.50
N ILE A 226 -15.50 -5.55 -3.90
CA ILE A 226 -14.41 -4.60 -3.65
C ILE A 226 -14.08 -4.54 -2.16
N GLY A 227 -12.80 -4.51 -1.82
CA GLY A 227 -12.30 -4.41 -0.44
C GLY A 227 -12.14 -2.96 0.00
N ASP A 228 -12.11 -2.75 1.32
CA ASP A 228 -11.78 -1.44 1.88
C ASP A 228 -10.35 -1.03 1.49
N GLY A 229 -10.17 0.24 1.15
CA GLY A 229 -8.90 0.83 0.71
C GLY A 229 -8.48 0.41 -0.70
N GLN A 230 -9.27 -0.38 -1.44
CA GLN A 230 -8.99 -0.68 -2.83
C GLN A 230 -9.21 0.53 -3.73
N VAL A 231 -8.45 0.59 -4.82
CA VAL A 231 -8.39 1.77 -5.68
C VAL A 231 -8.96 1.46 -7.07
N ILE A 232 -9.91 2.28 -7.50
CA ILE A 232 -10.44 2.28 -8.87
C ILE A 232 -9.72 3.37 -9.65
N ARG A 233 -9.00 2.97 -10.71
CA ARG A 233 -8.24 3.89 -11.56
C ARG A 233 -9.08 4.35 -12.75
N VAL A 234 -9.31 5.66 -12.85
CA VAL A 234 -9.93 6.31 -14.00
C VAL A 234 -8.86 6.99 -14.83
N GLN A 235 -8.66 6.50 -16.05
CA GLN A 235 -7.55 6.93 -16.91
C GLN A 235 -7.73 8.35 -17.44
N GLY A 236 -6.67 9.15 -17.42
CA GLY A 236 -6.62 10.47 -18.04
C GLY A 236 -7.43 11.57 -17.32
N GLU A 237 -8.04 11.27 -16.18
CA GLU A 237 -8.80 12.23 -15.38
C GLU A 237 -7.96 13.03 -14.37
N GLY A 238 -6.66 12.72 -14.25
CA GLY A 238 -5.70 13.50 -13.48
C GLY A 238 -5.31 14.82 -14.15
N GLU A 239 -4.22 15.41 -13.67
CA GLU A 239 -3.75 16.73 -14.14
C GLU A 239 -2.93 16.61 -15.42
N PRO A 240 -2.83 17.66 -16.25
CA PRO A 240 -1.90 17.72 -17.37
C PRO A 240 -0.44 17.74 -16.88
N PRO A 241 0.53 17.53 -17.79
CA PRO A 241 1.94 17.57 -17.43
C PRO A 241 2.36 18.90 -16.80
N PRO A 242 3.43 18.89 -15.97
CA PRO A 242 3.95 20.08 -15.34
C PRO A 242 4.31 21.15 -16.38
N PRO A 243 4.04 22.44 -16.12
CA PRO A 243 4.29 23.52 -17.07
C PRO A 243 5.78 23.67 -17.43
N GLU A 244 6.70 23.17 -16.59
CA GLU A 244 8.15 23.14 -16.86
C GLU A 244 8.51 22.11 -17.94
N ARG A 245 7.70 21.05 -18.09
CA ARG A 245 7.89 20.01 -19.11
C ARG A 245 7.03 20.24 -20.34
N SER A 246 5.85 20.82 -20.16
CA SER A 246 4.90 21.09 -21.22
C SER A 246 4.07 22.33 -20.89
N ALA A 247 4.49 23.47 -21.44
CA ALA A 247 3.84 24.76 -21.22
C ALA A 247 2.40 24.76 -21.76
N ASP A 248 2.19 24.19 -22.95
CA ASP A 248 0.89 24.03 -23.59
C ASP A 248 0.06 22.88 -22.97
N GLY A 249 0.67 22.02 -22.15
CA GLY A 249 0.01 20.87 -21.56
C GLY A 249 -0.10 19.67 -22.51
N SER A 250 0.61 19.70 -23.64
CA SER A 250 0.83 18.55 -24.51
C SER A 250 1.51 17.39 -23.77
N GLY A 251 0.91 16.19 -23.84
CA GLY A 251 1.40 15.01 -23.15
C GLY A 251 0.26 14.16 -22.58
N ILE A 252 0.62 13.14 -21.80
CA ILE A 252 -0.35 12.20 -21.22
C ILE A 252 -0.81 12.78 -19.89
N LYS A 253 -2.12 12.98 -19.69
CA LYS A 253 -2.67 13.38 -18.38
C LYS A 253 -2.41 12.28 -17.35
N GLY A 254 -2.34 12.67 -16.08
CA GLY A 254 -2.36 11.69 -14.99
C GLY A 254 -3.70 10.97 -14.90
N ASP A 255 -3.78 10.01 -14.01
CA ASP A 255 -5.00 9.25 -13.73
C ASP A 255 -5.66 9.72 -12.42
N LEU A 256 -6.96 9.49 -12.28
CA LEU A 256 -7.66 9.65 -11.01
C LEU A 256 -7.73 8.29 -10.31
N HIS A 257 -7.26 8.23 -9.08
CA HIS A 257 -7.33 7.08 -8.18
C HIS A 257 -8.46 7.32 -7.19
N VAL A 258 -9.52 6.53 -7.28
CA VAL A 258 -10.68 6.59 -6.39
C VAL A 258 -10.52 5.50 -5.35
N VAL A 259 -10.19 5.88 -4.12
CA VAL A 259 -10.05 4.97 -2.98
C VAL A 259 -11.44 4.68 -2.43
N VAL A 260 -11.80 3.41 -2.35
CA VAL A 260 -13.08 2.99 -1.80
C VAL A 260 -12.96 2.81 -0.29
N ARG A 261 -13.86 3.44 0.45
CA ARG A 261 -14.02 3.31 1.89
C ARG A 261 -15.34 2.63 2.20
N ILE A 262 -15.28 1.53 2.95
CA ILE A 262 -16.47 0.81 3.36
C ILE A 262 -16.85 1.30 4.75
N LEU A 263 -18.05 1.84 4.87
CA LEU A 263 -18.57 2.31 6.15
C LEU A 263 -18.74 1.11 7.12
N PRO A 264 -18.39 1.29 8.41
CA PRO A 264 -18.70 0.31 9.43
C PRO A 264 -20.19 0.01 9.46
N HIS A 265 -20.55 -1.25 9.68
CA HIS A 265 -21.95 -1.67 9.77
C HIS A 265 -22.31 -2.04 11.21
N ASP A 266 -23.52 -1.69 11.66
CA ASP A 266 -23.92 -1.85 13.05
C ASP A 266 -24.03 -3.31 13.52
N LEU A 267 -24.42 -4.20 12.60
CA LEU A 267 -24.66 -5.62 12.91
C LEU A 267 -23.56 -6.57 12.42
N PHE A 268 -22.74 -6.12 11.46
CA PHE A 268 -21.91 -7.00 10.67
C PHE A 268 -20.47 -6.52 10.65
N GLU A 269 -19.56 -7.44 10.87
CA GLU A 269 -18.13 -7.22 10.68
C GLU A 269 -17.66 -8.00 9.46
N ARG A 270 -16.91 -7.36 8.57
CA ARG A 270 -16.40 -8.01 7.37
C ARG A 270 -14.99 -8.54 7.62
N ASP A 271 -14.77 -9.83 7.34
CA ASP A 271 -13.45 -10.44 7.25
C ASP A 271 -13.25 -11.08 5.87
N GLY A 272 -12.54 -10.38 4.99
CA GLY A 272 -12.33 -10.84 3.61
C GLY A 272 -13.65 -10.92 2.82
N ASP A 273 -14.05 -12.15 2.45
CA ASP A 273 -15.34 -12.45 1.83
C ASP A 273 -16.39 -12.99 2.82
N GLN A 274 -16.01 -13.15 4.09
CA GLN A 274 -16.91 -13.57 5.16
C GLN A 274 -17.58 -12.36 5.81
N ILE A 275 -18.81 -12.56 6.29
CA ILE A 275 -19.51 -11.62 7.16
C ILE A 275 -19.69 -12.28 8.52
N ILE A 276 -19.28 -11.58 9.58
CA ILE A 276 -19.36 -12.04 10.96
C ILE A 276 -20.50 -11.30 11.63
N TRP A 277 -21.35 -12.06 12.32
CA TRP A 277 -22.37 -11.54 13.22
C TRP A 277 -22.32 -12.27 14.55
N VAL A 278 -22.36 -11.50 15.63
CA VAL A 278 -22.56 -12.01 16.98
C VAL A 278 -24.05 -12.13 17.29
N GLN A 279 -24.58 -13.36 17.33
CA GLN A 279 -25.98 -13.65 17.66
C GLN A 279 -26.15 -13.73 19.19
N PRO A 280 -26.88 -12.78 19.80
CA PRO A 280 -27.19 -12.85 21.22
C PRO A 280 -28.20 -13.98 21.46
N MET A 281 -27.99 -14.78 22.50
CA MET A 281 -28.81 -15.96 22.79
C MET A 281 -29.03 -16.13 24.29
N ALA A 282 -30.26 -16.48 24.69
CA ALA A 282 -30.54 -16.81 26.08
C ALA A 282 -29.97 -18.18 26.47
N PHE A 283 -29.58 -18.34 27.73
CA PHE A 283 -29.10 -19.62 28.27
C PHE A 283 -30.05 -20.79 27.96
N ALA A 284 -31.36 -20.60 28.17
CA ALA A 284 -32.35 -21.64 27.92
C ALA A 284 -32.38 -22.08 26.44
N GLN A 285 -32.23 -21.15 25.49
CA GLN A 285 -32.19 -21.48 24.06
C GLN A 285 -30.94 -22.29 23.71
N ALA A 286 -29.77 -21.92 24.25
CA ALA A 286 -28.54 -22.65 24.01
C ALA A 286 -28.55 -24.05 24.66
N ALA A 287 -29.10 -24.15 25.88
CA ALA A 287 -29.19 -25.41 26.61
C ALA A 287 -30.18 -26.40 25.99
N LEU A 288 -31.36 -25.92 25.55
CA LEU A 288 -32.44 -26.76 25.04
C LEU A 288 -32.42 -26.92 23.51
N GLY A 289 -31.64 -26.10 22.81
CA GLY A 289 -31.71 -25.95 21.37
C GLY A 289 -32.83 -24.98 20.96
N ALA A 290 -32.68 -24.36 19.80
CA ALA A 290 -33.63 -23.38 19.30
C ALA A 290 -33.53 -23.24 17.78
N MET A 291 -34.64 -22.85 17.15
CA MET A 291 -34.62 -22.27 15.81
C MET A 291 -34.52 -20.75 15.97
N VAL A 292 -33.52 -20.12 15.36
CA VAL A 292 -33.30 -18.67 15.44
C VAL A 292 -33.31 -18.07 14.04
N GLU A 293 -34.01 -16.96 13.87
CA GLU A 293 -34.00 -16.18 12.64
C GLU A 293 -32.74 -15.30 12.56
N ILE A 294 -31.91 -15.55 11.56
CA ILE A 294 -30.68 -14.84 11.26
C ILE A 294 -30.92 -13.93 10.05
N ARG A 295 -30.90 -12.61 10.27
CA ARG A 295 -30.83 -11.60 9.21
C ARG A 295 -29.47 -11.63 8.52
N THR A 296 -29.46 -11.90 7.22
CA THR A 296 -28.30 -11.74 6.33
C THR A 296 -28.29 -10.34 5.71
N LEU A 297 -27.39 -10.08 4.74
CA LEU A 297 -27.41 -8.84 3.96
C LEU A 297 -28.55 -8.80 2.92
N GLU A 298 -29.19 -9.92 2.59
CA GLU A 298 -30.22 -10.02 1.54
C GLU A 298 -31.58 -10.43 2.09
N ASP A 299 -31.59 -11.37 3.03
CA ASP A 299 -32.77 -12.10 3.45
C ASP A 299 -32.68 -12.53 4.94
N VAL A 300 -33.70 -13.24 5.39
CA VAL A 300 -33.75 -13.83 6.74
C VAL A 300 -33.73 -15.35 6.58
N VAL A 301 -32.81 -16.00 7.28
CA VAL A 301 -32.59 -17.45 7.22
C VAL A 301 -32.84 -18.03 8.61
N GLU A 302 -33.52 -19.17 8.69
CA GLU A 302 -33.64 -19.93 9.93
C GLU A 302 -32.38 -20.77 10.16
N LEU A 303 -31.78 -20.64 11.35
CA LEU A 303 -30.64 -21.42 11.80
C LEU A 303 -31.05 -22.32 12.96
N GLU A 304 -30.84 -23.62 12.79
CA GLU A 304 -31.02 -24.61 13.85
C GLU A 304 -29.81 -24.59 14.79
N ILE A 305 -30.08 -24.32 16.07
CA ILE A 305 -29.10 -24.32 17.14
C ILE A 305 -29.30 -25.61 17.95
N PRO A 306 -28.29 -26.50 18.01
CA PRO A 306 -28.38 -27.73 18.76
C PRO A 306 -28.41 -27.48 20.27
N ALA A 307 -29.05 -28.38 21.00
CA ALA A 307 -29.02 -28.38 22.45
C ALA A 307 -27.58 -28.52 22.98
N GLY A 308 -27.26 -27.79 24.05
CA GLY A 308 -25.92 -27.76 24.64
C GLY A 308 -24.92 -26.86 23.92
N THR A 309 -25.37 -25.93 23.07
CA THR A 309 -24.51 -24.96 22.38
C THR A 309 -23.74 -24.10 23.39
N GLN A 310 -22.44 -23.93 23.16
CA GLN A 310 -21.55 -23.19 24.07
C GLN A 310 -21.42 -21.71 23.68
N HIS A 311 -21.01 -20.88 24.65
CA HIS A 311 -20.66 -19.48 24.37
C HIS A 311 -19.45 -19.41 23.41
N GLY A 312 -19.53 -18.56 22.40
CA GLY A 312 -18.51 -18.39 21.37
C GLY A 312 -18.51 -19.49 20.31
N GLU A 313 -19.44 -20.45 20.38
CA GLU A 313 -19.59 -21.45 19.34
C GLU A 313 -19.97 -20.81 18.01
N ILE A 314 -19.42 -21.37 16.92
CA ILE A 314 -19.46 -20.78 15.59
C ILE A 314 -20.35 -21.62 14.69
N PHE A 315 -21.36 -20.98 14.12
CA PHE A 315 -22.22 -21.53 13.08
C PHE A 315 -21.94 -20.85 11.75
N LYS A 316 -22.19 -21.59 10.67
CA LYS A 316 -21.90 -21.12 9.32
C LYS A 316 -23.16 -21.18 8.46
N VAL A 317 -23.56 -20.04 7.91
CA VAL A 317 -24.61 -19.97 6.89
C VAL A 317 -23.93 -19.87 5.53
N ALA A 318 -23.91 -21.00 4.81
CA ALA A 318 -23.15 -21.13 3.58
C ALA A 318 -23.69 -20.23 2.47
N GLY A 319 -22.80 -19.50 1.80
CA GLY A 319 -23.16 -18.62 0.68
C GLY A 319 -23.86 -17.33 1.09
N SER A 320 -23.88 -16.96 2.36
CA SER A 320 -24.47 -15.70 2.86
C SER A 320 -23.43 -14.61 3.16
N GLY A 321 -22.19 -14.76 2.69
CA GLY A 321 -21.13 -13.75 2.83
C GLY A 321 -21.09 -12.73 1.70
N LEU A 322 -19.92 -12.20 1.38
CA LEU A 322 -19.71 -11.26 0.27
C LEU A 322 -19.09 -11.95 -0.96
N PRO A 323 -19.31 -11.41 -2.17
CA PRO A 323 -18.66 -11.92 -3.37
C PRO A 323 -17.16 -11.62 -3.33
N ASN A 324 -16.37 -12.52 -3.88
CA ASN A 324 -14.94 -12.29 -4.07
C ASN A 324 -14.72 -11.48 -5.37
N LEU A 325 -13.79 -10.52 -5.35
CA LEU A 325 -13.49 -9.71 -6.55
C LEU A 325 -12.75 -10.52 -7.62
N ARG A 326 -11.93 -11.51 -7.23
CA ARG A 326 -11.07 -12.29 -8.13
C ARG A 326 -11.68 -13.61 -8.57
N SER A 327 -12.51 -14.23 -7.73
CA SER A 327 -13.22 -15.46 -8.06
C SER A 327 -14.71 -15.20 -8.23
N ARG A 328 -15.42 -16.14 -8.87
CA ARG A 328 -16.89 -16.11 -8.92
C ARG A 328 -17.55 -16.67 -7.65
N THR A 329 -16.76 -16.97 -6.63
CA THR A 329 -17.25 -17.56 -5.38
C THR A 329 -17.72 -16.46 -4.43
N ARG A 330 -18.56 -16.88 -3.49
CA ARG A 330 -19.07 -16.07 -2.39
C ARG A 330 -18.56 -16.67 -1.09
N GLY A 331 -18.25 -15.82 -0.12
CA GLY A 331 -17.96 -16.28 1.23
C GLY A 331 -19.24 -16.70 1.97
N ASP A 332 -19.07 -17.07 3.23
CA ASP A 332 -20.14 -17.50 4.10
C ASP A 332 -20.44 -16.42 5.16
N MET A 333 -21.56 -16.57 5.84
CA MET A 333 -21.82 -15.82 7.07
C MET A 333 -21.40 -16.66 8.27
N ILE A 334 -20.65 -16.05 9.18
CA ILE A 334 -20.15 -16.64 10.41
C ILE A 334 -20.97 -16.07 11.56
N VAL A 335 -21.74 -16.93 12.22
CA VAL A 335 -22.58 -16.57 13.34
C VAL A 335 -21.90 -17.05 14.63
N ILE A 336 -21.55 -16.11 15.50
CA ILE A 336 -20.91 -16.40 16.79
C ILE A 336 -21.96 -16.27 17.88
N VAL A 337 -22.19 -17.34 18.65
CA VAL A 337 -23.18 -17.31 19.74
C VAL A 337 -22.63 -16.55 20.94
N GLN A 338 -23.34 -15.50 21.35
CA GLN A 338 -23.07 -14.78 22.59
C GLN A 338 -24.19 -15.03 23.59
N LEU A 339 -23.91 -15.84 24.61
CA LEU A 339 -24.83 -16.02 25.74
C LEU A 339 -25.09 -14.69 26.45
N VAL A 340 -26.36 -14.35 26.61
CA VAL A 340 -26.85 -13.20 27.36
C VAL A 340 -27.53 -13.69 28.64
N VAL A 341 -27.05 -13.20 29.78
CA VAL A 341 -27.65 -13.48 31.08
C VAL A 341 -28.63 -12.35 31.43
N PRO A 342 -29.90 -12.66 31.75
CA PRO A 342 -30.88 -11.65 32.15
C PRO A 342 -30.42 -10.88 33.39
N THR A 343 -30.56 -9.55 33.37
CA THR A 343 -30.17 -8.69 34.51
C THR A 343 -31.27 -8.54 35.56
N LYS A 344 -32.52 -8.91 35.21
CA LYS A 344 -33.69 -8.88 36.09
C LYS A 344 -34.45 -10.19 35.90
N LEU A 345 -34.92 -10.74 37.01
CA LEU A 345 -35.72 -11.96 37.07
C LEU A 345 -36.96 -11.67 37.92
N ASP A 346 -38.10 -12.17 37.49
CA ASP A 346 -39.29 -12.22 38.34
C ASP A 346 -39.19 -13.36 39.39
N GLU A 347 -40.17 -13.43 40.29
CA GLU A 347 -40.16 -14.38 41.40
C GLU A 347 -40.24 -15.84 40.92
N GLU A 348 -40.98 -16.09 39.84
CA GLU A 348 -41.15 -17.43 39.27
C GLU A 348 -39.86 -17.87 38.55
N GLN A 349 -39.29 -17.02 37.71
CA GLN A 349 -38.02 -17.24 37.01
C GLN A 349 -36.88 -17.50 37.99
N ARG A 350 -36.79 -16.71 39.06
CA ARG A 350 -35.78 -16.92 40.13
C ARG A 350 -35.93 -18.30 40.76
N LYS A 351 -37.15 -18.65 41.18
CA LYS A 351 -37.43 -19.95 41.81
C LYS A 351 -37.05 -21.11 40.90
N LEU A 352 -37.36 -21.03 39.61
CA LEU A 352 -37.01 -22.07 38.63
C LEU A 352 -35.49 -22.19 38.44
N LEU A 353 -34.76 -21.08 38.40
CA LEU A 353 -33.30 -21.10 38.28
C LEU A 353 -32.62 -21.62 39.55
N GLU A 354 -33.15 -21.32 40.74
CA GLU A 354 -32.68 -21.87 42.01
C GLU A 354 -32.86 -23.40 42.03
N GLN A 355 -34.03 -23.90 41.62
CA GLN A 355 -34.28 -25.34 41.50
C GLN A 355 -33.34 -26.01 40.47
N TYR A 356 -33.13 -25.36 39.32
CA TYR A 356 -32.19 -25.86 38.31
C TYR A 356 -30.76 -25.94 38.87
N ALA A 357 -30.31 -24.91 39.59
CA ALA A 357 -28.97 -24.86 40.18
C ALA A 357 -28.75 -25.95 41.26
N GLU A 358 -29.77 -26.36 42.01
CA GLU A 358 -29.68 -27.48 42.96
C GLU A 358 -29.48 -28.84 42.26
N MET A 359 -29.98 -28.99 41.03
CA MET A 359 -29.86 -30.21 40.22
C MET A 359 -28.63 -30.22 39.32
N GLU A 360 -28.00 -29.06 39.11
CA GLU A 360 -26.92 -28.88 38.17
C GLU A 360 -25.63 -29.54 38.70
N GLU A 361 -25.23 -30.66 38.09
CA GLU A 361 -23.98 -31.37 38.40
C GLU A 361 -22.77 -30.76 37.66
N ILE A 362 -22.76 -29.45 37.44
CA ILE A 362 -21.56 -28.78 36.95
C ILE A 362 -20.59 -28.69 38.13
N PRO A 363 -19.33 -29.13 38.00
CA PRO A 363 -18.32 -28.86 39.00
C PRO A 363 -18.07 -27.34 39.01
N VAL A 364 -18.86 -26.62 39.80
CA VAL A 364 -18.53 -25.26 40.25
C VAL A 364 -17.27 -25.45 41.06
N SER A 365 -16.14 -25.34 40.36
CA SER A 365 -14.89 -25.81 40.90
C SER A 365 -14.67 -25.07 42.23
N GLU A 366 -14.54 -25.79 43.34
CA GLU A 366 -13.60 -25.36 44.38
C GLU A 366 -12.38 -24.82 43.65
N PRO A 367 -11.81 -23.66 44.01
CA PRO A 367 -10.82 -22.94 43.22
C PRO A 367 -9.64 -23.83 42.84
N GLY A 368 -9.81 -24.56 41.74
CA GLY A 368 -8.87 -25.49 41.18
C GLY A 368 -7.85 -24.65 40.47
N GLN A 369 -6.59 -24.84 40.87
CA GLN A 369 -5.37 -24.36 40.22
C GLN A 369 -5.65 -23.46 39.01
N GLY A 370 -5.73 -22.16 39.31
CA GLY A 370 -6.22 -21.16 38.38
C GLY A 370 -5.50 -21.21 37.03
N PHE A 371 -6.15 -20.64 36.02
CA PHE A 371 -5.58 -20.37 34.70
C PHE A 371 -4.10 -19.92 34.74
N TRP A 372 -3.72 -19.17 35.78
CA TRP A 372 -2.35 -18.74 36.08
C TRP A 372 -1.34 -19.84 36.46
N SER A 373 -1.73 -20.91 37.16
CA SER A 373 -0.80 -22.01 37.50
C SER A 373 -0.44 -22.85 36.26
N LYS A 374 -1.42 -23.13 35.40
CA LYS A 374 -1.19 -23.82 34.11
C LYS A 374 -0.30 -23.02 33.16
N LEU A 375 -0.34 -21.69 33.24
CA LEU A 375 0.51 -20.80 32.45
C LEU A 375 1.91 -20.68 33.05
N ARG A 376 2.03 -20.69 34.39
CA ARG A 376 3.32 -20.65 35.09
C ARG A 376 4.17 -21.89 34.83
N ASP A 377 3.55 -23.08 34.83
CA ASP A 377 4.26 -24.34 34.57
C ASP A 377 4.75 -24.49 33.12
N LYS A 378 4.14 -23.75 32.18
CA LYS A 378 4.58 -23.70 30.78
C LYS A 378 5.62 -22.61 30.50
N VAL A 379 5.66 -21.54 31.29
CA VAL A 379 6.57 -20.39 31.07
C VAL A 379 7.84 -20.49 31.92
N ILE A 380 7.74 -21.10 33.11
CA ILE A 380 8.85 -21.28 34.05
C ILE A 380 9.08 -22.78 34.18
N GLY A 381 9.69 -23.38 33.17
CA GLY A 381 10.02 -24.81 33.19
C GLY A 381 10.73 -25.18 34.49
N SER A 382 10.16 -26.15 35.20
CA SER A 382 10.84 -26.89 36.27
C SER A 382 11.30 -28.22 35.71
#